data_AF-A0A9E2ED10-F1
#
_entry.id   AF-A0A9E2ED10-F1
#
_cell.length_a   1.000
_cell.length_b   1.000
_cell.length_c   1.000
_cell.angle_alpha   90.00
_cell.angle_beta   90.00
_cell.angle_gamma   90.00
#
_symmetry.space_group_name_H-M   'P 1'
#
loop_
_entity.id
_entity.type
_entity.pdbx_description
1 polymer ?
#
loop_
_entity_poly.entity_id
_entity_poly.type
_entity_poly.pdbx_seq_one_letter_code
_entity_poly.pdbx_strand_id
1 'polypeptide(L)'
;MDNSILLLYILLVGALATYLPRGMGVFISGRIQPNGPLFNWFGCVAYGLLAGLVARMIVLPIGPLEETSLGLRVLSAALAVAVFYLSRKNVLLSIISGIGLLSLGIWLG
;
A
#
# COMPACT_ATOMS: atom_id res chain seq x y z
N MET A 1 24.82 -25.81 -19.21
CA MET A 1 24.26 -25.82 -17.85
C MET A 1 23.06 -24.90 -17.89
N ASP A 2 21.89 -25.51 -17.95
CA ASP A 2 20.93 -25.22 -19.02
C ASP A 2 19.79 -24.31 -18.55
N ASN A 3 19.45 -23.28 -19.31
CA ASN A 3 18.40 -22.32 -18.93
C ASN A 3 17.06 -23.00 -18.58
N SER A 4 16.79 -24.18 -19.13
CA SER A 4 15.64 -25.04 -18.82
C SER A 4 15.58 -25.50 -17.35
N ILE A 5 16.72 -25.83 -16.71
CA ILE A 5 16.73 -26.19 -15.28
C ILE A 5 16.48 -24.98 -14.38
N LEU A 6 16.97 -23.80 -14.78
CA LEU A 6 16.72 -22.55 -14.06
C LEU A 6 15.24 -22.16 -14.13
N LEU A 7 14.60 -22.31 -15.30
CA LEU A 7 13.17 -22.05 -15.46
C LEU A 7 12.32 -23.00 -14.60
N LEU A 8 12.64 -24.29 -14.57
CA LEU A 8 11.93 -25.25 -13.72
C LEU A 8 12.10 -24.94 -12.24
N TYR A 9 13.30 -24.52 -11.83
CA TYR A 9 13.57 -24.12 -10.45
C TYR A 9 12.77 -22.88 -10.03
N ILE A 10 12.76 -21.82 -10.86
CA ILE A 10 11.99 -20.60 -10.60
C ILE A 10 10.48 -20.90 -10.55
N LEU A 11 9.99 -21.76 -11.45
CA LEU A 11 8.59 -22.16 -11.46
C LEU A 11 8.21 -22.91 -10.19
N LEU A 12 9.04 -23.85 -9.74
CA LEU A 12 8.77 -24.66 -8.55
C LEU A 12 8.84 -23.81 -7.28
N VAL A 13 9.83 -22.92 -7.17
CA VAL A 13 9.96 -21.97 -6.06
C VAL A 13 8.81 -20.96 -6.05
N GLY A 14 8.45 -20.40 -7.21
CA GLY A 14 7.35 -19.44 -7.33
C GLY A 14 5.99 -20.07 -7.02
N ALA A 15 5.78 -21.31 -7.48
CA ALA A 15 4.59 -22.09 -7.15
C ALA A 15 4.52 -22.37 -5.64
N LEU A 16 5.61 -22.84 -5.01
CA LEU A 16 5.64 -23.05 -3.56
C LEU A 16 5.43 -21.76 -2.78
N ALA A 17 6.16 -20.69 -3.11
CA ALA A 17 6.03 -19.39 -2.45
C ALA A 17 4.61 -18.80 -2.59
N THR A 18 3.92 -19.10 -3.70
CA THR A 18 2.52 -18.73 -3.87
C THR A 18 1.63 -19.67 -3.07
N TYR A 19 1.58 -20.97 -3.38
CA TYR A 19 0.57 -21.88 -2.84
C TYR A 19 0.75 -22.22 -1.35
N LEU A 20 1.97 -22.21 -0.80
CA LEU A 20 2.20 -22.52 0.62
C LEU A 20 1.40 -21.58 1.56
N PRO A 21 1.50 -20.24 1.46
CA PRO A 21 0.66 -19.33 2.24
C PRO A 21 -0.84 -19.54 2.07
N ARG A 22 -1.30 -19.89 0.85
CA ARG A 22 -2.74 -20.09 0.59
C ARG A 22 -3.23 -21.37 1.27
N GLY A 23 -2.45 -22.44 1.20
CA GLY A 23 -2.73 -23.69 1.91
C GLY A 23 -2.74 -23.47 3.42
N MET A 24 -1.68 -22.86 3.96
CA MET A 24 -1.60 -22.52 5.39
C MET A 24 -2.78 -21.67 5.83
N GLY A 25 -3.17 -20.66 5.05
CA GLY A 25 -4.32 -19.79 5.34
C GLY A 25 -5.64 -20.56 5.44
N VAL A 26 -5.88 -21.58 4.60
CA VAL A 26 -7.10 -22.40 4.65
C VAL A 26 -7.12 -23.33 5.86
N PHE A 27 -5.98 -23.93 6.24
CA PHE A 27 -5.90 -24.73 7.47
C PHE A 27 -6.17 -23.89 8.73
N ILE A 28 -5.73 -22.65 8.69
CA ILE A 28 -5.77 -21.69 9.79
C ILE A 28 -7.16 -21.00 9.87
N SER A 29 -7.84 -20.75 8.74
CA SER A 29 -9.11 -20.02 8.69
C SER A 29 -10.25 -20.67 9.47
N GLY A 30 -10.30 -22.00 9.53
CA GLY A 30 -11.34 -22.72 10.29
C GLY A 30 -11.15 -22.69 11.81
N ARG A 31 -9.99 -22.27 12.31
CA ARG A 31 -9.63 -22.30 13.75
C ARG A 31 -9.51 -20.90 14.37
N ILE A 32 -9.44 -19.85 13.56
CA ILE A 32 -9.29 -18.47 14.04
C ILE A 32 -10.63 -17.76 14.08
N GLN A 33 -10.93 -17.27 15.27
CA GLN A 33 -12.08 -16.41 15.50
C GLN A 33 -11.73 -15.00 15.01
N PRO A 34 -12.44 -14.46 14.00
CA PRO A 34 -12.13 -13.16 13.41
C PRO A 34 -12.29 -11.99 14.40
N ASN A 35 -13.04 -12.18 15.49
CA ASN A 35 -13.22 -11.18 16.54
C ASN A 35 -12.29 -11.39 17.76
N GLY A 36 -11.28 -12.26 17.64
CA GLY A 36 -10.34 -12.51 18.72
C GLY A 36 -9.36 -11.34 18.95
N PRO A 37 -8.89 -11.12 20.19
CA PRO A 37 -7.97 -10.03 20.52
C PRO A 37 -6.65 -10.12 19.73
N LEU A 38 -6.18 -11.34 19.45
CA LEU A 38 -4.98 -11.57 18.66
C LEU A 38 -5.14 -11.12 17.19
N PHE A 39 -6.29 -11.40 16.57
CA PHE A 39 -6.57 -10.98 15.20
C PHE A 39 -6.67 -9.45 15.09
N ASN A 40 -7.31 -8.80 16.08
CA ASN A 40 -7.36 -7.34 16.15
C ASN A 40 -5.96 -6.72 16.31
N TRP A 41 -5.09 -7.31 17.15
CA TRP A 41 -3.70 -6.86 17.30
C TRP A 41 -2.92 -6.96 15.98
N PHE A 42 -3.01 -8.08 15.26
CA PHE A 42 -2.42 -8.21 13.93
C PHE A 42 -2.99 -7.20 12.93
N GLY A 43 -4.29 -6.93 12.99
CA GLY A 43 -4.93 -5.87 12.22
C GLY A 43 -4.30 -4.50 12.49
N CYS A 44 -4.21 -4.10 13.76
CA CYS A 44 -3.58 -2.84 14.17
C CYS A 44 -2.12 -2.75 13.68
N VAL A 45 -1.34 -3.82 13.80
CA VAL A 45 0.04 -3.87 13.32
C VAL A 45 0.11 -3.72 11.80
N ALA A 46 -0.72 -4.43 11.04
CA ALA A 46 -0.79 -4.32 9.59
C ALA A 46 -1.18 -2.91 9.14
N TYR A 47 -2.22 -2.31 9.73
CA TYR A 47 -2.61 -0.93 9.42
C TYR A 47 -1.54 0.09 9.82
N GLY A 48 -0.85 -0.13 10.95
CA GLY A 48 0.29 0.70 11.36
C GLY A 48 1.47 0.63 10.38
N LEU A 49 1.80 -0.56 9.89
CA LEU A 49 2.80 -0.75 8.84
C LEU A 49 2.42 -0.04 7.54
N LEU A 50 1.16 -0.18 7.10
CA LEU A 50 0.65 0.53 5.93
C LEU A 50 0.72 2.05 6.10
N ALA A 51 0.29 2.56 7.26
CA ALA A 51 0.36 3.99 7.57
C ALA A 51 1.82 4.50 7.58
N GLY A 52 2.74 3.75 8.20
CA GLY A 52 4.16 4.07 8.20
C GLY A 52 4.80 4.06 6.81
N LEU A 53 4.43 3.10 5.97
CA LEU A 53 4.88 3.03 4.58
C LEU A 53 4.39 4.23 3.77
N VAL A 54 3.11 4.59 3.90
CA VAL A 54 2.52 5.77 3.25
C VAL A 54 3.19 7.05 3.75
N ALA A 55 3.41 7.17 5.07
CA ALA A 55 4.12 8.31 5.64
C ALA A 55 5.55 8.44 5.09
N ARG A 56 6.28 7.32 4.95
CA ARG A 56 7.60 7.31 4.32
C ARG A 56 7.54 7.80 2.87
N MET A 57 6.55 7.36 2.09
CA MET A 57 6.37 7.82 0.71
C MET A 57 6.08 9.32 0.61
N ILE A 58 5.41 9.91 1.61
CA ILE A 58 5.11 11.35 1.65
C ILE A 58 6.34 12.17 2.08
N VAL A 59 7.06 11.72 3.12
CA VAL A 59 8.17 12.47 3.74
C VAL A 59 9.49 12.29 2.96
N LEU A 60 9.78 11.07 2.51
CA LEU A 60 10.97 10.75 1.71
C LEU A 60 10.53 10.08 0.39
N PRO A 61 9.95 10.86 -0.55
CA PRO A 61 9.58 10.33 -1.85
C PRO A 61 10.82 9.88 -2.61
N ILE A 62 10.71 8.75 -3.29
CA ILE A 62 11.73 8.25 -4.21
C ILE A 62 11.24 8.46 -5.65
N GLY A 63 12.05 9.07 -6.52
CA GLY A 63 11.74 9.23 -7.95
C GLY A 63 11.60 10.69 -8.42
N PRO A 64 11.06 10.94 -9.63
CA PRO A 64 11.09 12.25 -10.31
C PRO A 64 10.26 13.35 -9.64
N LEU A 65 9.61 13.04 -8.51
CA LEU A 65 8.91 14.04 -7.72
C LEU A 65 9.86 14.96 -6.96
N GLU A 66 11.14 14.60 -6.81
CA GLU A 66 12.19 15.29 -6.05
C GLU A 66 12.33 16.80 -6.34
N GLU A 67 11.94 17.27 -7.52
CA GLU A 67 12.05 18.69 -7.91
C GLU A 67 10.98 19.62 -7.29
N THR A 68 9.93 19.09 -6.65
CA THR A 68 8.83 19.91 -6.09
C THR A 68 9.03 20.31 -4.62
N SER A 69 8.72 21.58 -4.29
CA SER A 69 8.71 22.14 -2.92
C SER A 69 7.96 21.26 -1.90
N LEU A 70 8.62 20.99 -0.77
CA LEU A 70 8.09 20.19 0.36
C LEU A 70 6.74 20.72 0.89
N GLY A 71 6.52 22.03 0.86
CA GLY A 71 5.29 22.66 1.34
C GLY A 71 4.05 22.29 0.53
N LEU A 72 4.18 22.21 -0.79
CA LEU A 72 3.08 21.80 -1.68
C LEU A 72 2.72 20.32 -1.49
N ARG A 73 3.70 19.45 -1.23
CA ARG A 73 3.46 18.01 -1.01
C ARG A 73 2.71 17.73 0.29
N VAL A 74 3.10 18.41 1.37
CA VAL A 74 2.41 18.28 2.67
C VAL A 74 0.99 18.82 2.58
N LEU A 75 0.78 19.96 1.91
CA LEU A 75 -0.55 20.51 1.66
C LEU A 75 -1.42 19.60 0.78
N SER A 76 -0.87 19.03 -0.30
CA SER A 76 -1.62 18.10 -1.15
C SER A 76 -1.97 16.80 -0.43
N ALA A 77 -1.06 16.27 0.38
CA ALA A 77 -1.32 15.07 1.19
C ALA A 77 -2.38 15.37 2.26
N ALA A 78 -2.28 16.51 2.94
CA ALA A 78 -3.27 16.95 3.92
C ALA A 78 -4.65 17.18 3.28
N LEU A 79 -4.72 17.79 2.10
CA LEU A 79 -5.97 17.96 1.36
C LEU A 79 -6.55 16.63 0.88
N ALA A 80 -5.74 15.69 0.40
CA ALA A 80 -6.21 14.36 0.01
C ALA A 80 -6.82 13.61 1.21
N VAL A 81 -6.21 13.72 2.40
CA VAL A 81 -6.75 13.15 3.64
C VAL A 81 -8.03 13.88 4.08
N ALA A 82 -8.08 15.21 3.95
CA ALA A 82 -9.26 16.00 4.29
C ALA A 82 -10.46 15.66 3.39
N VAL A 83 -10.24 15.53 2.07
CA VAL A 83 -11.27 15.13 1.10
C VAL A 83 -11.70 13.69 1.34
N PHE A 84 -10.80 12.79 1.73
CA PHE A 84 -11.15 11.43 2.13
C PHE A 84 -12.11 11.39 3.31
N TYR A 85 -11.89 12.24 4.31
CA TYR A 85 -12.77 12.33 5.47
C TYR A 85 -14.13 12.95 5.13
N LEU A 86 -14.16 13.97 4.26
CA LEU A 86 -15.40 14.61 3.81
C LEU A 86 -16.23 13.73 2.86
N SER A 87 -15.59 12.92 2.02
CA SER A 87 -16.23 12.16 0.94
C SER A 87 -16.79 10.80 1.38
N ARG A 88 -17.25 10.66 2.63
CA ARG A 88 -17.95 9.46 3.15
C ARG A 88 -17.24 8.12 2.83
N LYS A 89 -15.90 8.06 2.87
CA LYS A 89 -15.08 6.86 2.56
C LYS A 89 -15.02 6.46 1.07
N ASN A 90 -15.39 7.32 0.13
CA ASN A 90 -15.18 7.05 -1.30
C ASN A 90 -13.70 7.24 -1.67
N VAL A 91 -12.96 6.11 -1.67
CA VAL A 91 -11.52 6.04 -1.98
C VAL A 91 -11.22 6.67 -3.35
N LEU A 92 -12.07 6.44 -4.36
CA LEU A 92 -11.88 7.00 -5.71
C LEU A 92 -11.85 8.53 -5.76
N LEU A 93 -12.79 9.21 -5.09
CA LEU A 93 -12.88 10.67 -5.12
C LEU A 93 -11.67 11.33 -4.43
N SER A 94 -11.12 10.65 -3.43
CA SER A 94 -9.94 11.11 -2.68
C SER A 94 -8.67 10.98 -3.51
N ILE A 95 -8.54 9.88 -4.26
CA ILE A 95 -7.42 9.67 -5.18
C ILE A 95 -7.48 10.69 -6.33
N ILE A 96 -8.65 10.90 -6.93
CA ILE A 96 -8.82 11.84 -8.05
C ILE A 96 -8.52 13.27 -7.62
N SER A 97 -9.03 13.70 -6.45
CA SER A 97 -8.74 15.05 -5.93
C SER A 97 -7.27 15.25 -5.56
N GLY A 98 -6.61 14.25 -4.96
CA GLY A 98 -5.19 14.30 -4.64
C GLY A 98 -4.30 14.40 -5.90
N ILE A 99 -4.57 13.56 -6.91
CA ILE A 99 -3.86 13.61 -8.19
C ILE A 99 -4.14 14.94 -8.91
N GLY A 100 -5.39 15.41 -8.90
CA GLY A 100 -5.80 16.68 -9.49
C GLY A 100 -5.01 17.85 -8.89
N LEU A 101 -4.97 17.95 -7.56
CA LEU A 101 -4.23 18.99 -6.83
C LEU A 101 -2.72 18.93 -7.08
N LEU A 102 -2.14 17.73 -7.10
CA LEU A 102 -0.71 17.55 -7.43
C LEU A 102 -0.42 17.99 -8.87
N SER A 103 -1.25 17.57 -9.83
CA SER A 103 -1.08 17.92 -11.25
C SER A 103 -1.23 19.42 -11.51
N LEU A 104 -2.20 20.07 -10.84
CA LEU A 104 -2.39 21.52 -10.89
C LEU A 104 -1.22 22.27 -10.25
N GLY A 105 -0.71 21.78 -9.12
CA GLY A 105 0.43 22.36 -8.42
C GLY A 105 1.73 22.31 -9.23
N ILE A 106 1.92 21.26 -10.04
CA ILE A 106 3.06 21.14 -10.98
C ILE A 106 2.86 22.04 -12.21
N TRP A 107 1.62 22.30 -12.62
CA TRP A 107 1.34 23.14 -13.79
C TRP A 107 1.46 24.65 -13.49
N LEU A 108 1.28 25.06 -12.24
CA LEU A 108 1.33 26.46 -11.79
C LEU A 108 2.70 26.92 -11.26
N GLY A 109 3.66 26.00 -11.05
CA GLY A 109 5.01 26.28 -10.54
C GLY A 109 6.08 25.93 -11.54
#